data_AF-A0A317FQH2-F1
#
_entry.id   AF-A0A317FQH2-F1
#
_cell.length_a   1.000
_cell.length_b   1.000
_cell.length_c   1.000
_cell.angle_alpha   90.00
_cell.angle_beta   90.00
_cell.angle_gamma   90.00
#
_symmetry.space_group_name_H-M   'P 1'
#
loop_
_entity.id
_entity.type
_entity.pdbx_description
1 polymer ?
#
loop_
_entity_poly.entity_id
_entity_poly.type
_entity_poly.pdbx_seq_one_letter_code
_entity_poly.pdbx_strand_id
1 'polypeptide(L)'
;MLKAVIATKHKKAPLIAPALKPLGYNVVTTSLFDTDTLGMFTNEVQRDCSAQTAALIKAQQACELTGEQCGLGSEGSFGGGPYPGLMNWDEEVICFYDKHTDIAIYGHAGGPFSPSSLTINSETNVESIIAACQRFKEQNWILDDTQTLYKGLSFEGLVALFKEKAPKAGIITPDLRAMYSGQRQAIIRLAAEDLARRLASKCPQCQCANFVAKQLTKGLLCELCSMPTQQVKSTTSLCDSCGYNHIEANEKHVADATYCQFCNP
;
A
#
# COMPACT_ATOMS: atom_id res chain seq x y z
N MET A 1 3.93 -14.63 -22.25
CA MET A 1 3.84 -13.80 -21.03
C MET A 1 4.46 -14.58 -19.89
N LEU A 2 5.38 -13.97 -19.15
CA LEU A 2 6.00 -14.60 -17.98
C LEU A 2 4.98 -14.65 -16.84
N LYS A 3 4.90 -15.75 -16.10
CA LYS A 3 3.99 -15.84 -14.96
C LYS A 3 4.61 -15.15 -13.74
N ALA A 4 3.82 -14.32 -13.08
CA ALA A 4 4.15 -13.74 -11.78
C ALA A 4 3.14 -14.27 -10.76
N VAL A 5 3.59 -15.11 -9.83
CA VAL A 5 2.71 -15.75 -8.86
C VAL A 5 2.56 -14.87 -7.65
N ILE A 6 1.33 -14.52 -7.29
CA ILE A 6 1.03 -13.86 -6.02
C ILE A 6 0.39 -14.84 -5.04
N ALA A 7 0.96 -14.90 -3.85
CA ALA A 7 0.40 -15.64 -2.74
C ALA A 7 -0.52 -14.72 -1.92
N THR A 8 -1.83 -14.79 -2.15
CA THR A 8 -2.82 -13.90 -1.51
C THR A 8 -4.13 -14.61 -1.21
N LYS A 9 -4.63 -14.50 0.03
CA LYS A 9 -6.00 -14.91 0.41
C LYS A 9 -7.07 -13.85 0.14
N HIS A 10 -6.70 -12.59 -0.07
CA HIS A 10 -7.64 -11.45 -0.08
C HIS A 10 -7.92 -10.85 -1.46
N LYS A 11 -7.87 -11.68 -2.52
CA LYS A 11 -8.19 -11.28 -3.91
C LYS A 11 -7.43 -10.02 -4.39
N LYS A 12 -6.13 -9.91 -4.08
CA LYS A 12 -5.29 -8.79 -4.54
C LYS A 12 -4.82 -8.92 -5.99
N ALA A 13 -4.77 -10.15 -6.54
CA ALA A 13 -4.29 -10.39 -7.91
C ALA A 13 -5.01 -9.55 -8.99
N PRO A 14 -6.36 -9.42 -8.99
CA PRO A 14 -7.07 -8.57 -9.96
C PRO A 14 -6.78 -7.07 -9.82
N LEU A 15 -6.23 -6.63 -8.68
CA LEU A 15 -5.82 -5.24 -8.47
C LEU A 15 -4.47 -4.95 -9.12
N ILE A 16 -3.59 -5.95 -9.17
CA ILE A 16 -2.19 -5.84 -9.60
C ILE A 16 -2.03 -6.21 -11.08
N ALA A 17 -2.76 -7.24 -11.53
CA ALA A 17 -2.66 -7.78 -12.88
C ALA A 17 -2.77 -6.72 -14.00
N PRO A 18 -3.68 -5.73 -13.93
CA PRO A 18 -3.81 -4.73 -14.99
C PRO A 18 -2.55 -3.90 -15.21
N ALA A 19 -1.83 -3.54 -14.14
CA ALA A 19 -0.61 -2.73 -14.24
C ALA A 19 0.57 -3.52 -14.82
N LEU A 20 0.66 -4.82 -14.55
CA LEU A 20 1.78 -5.66 -15.00
C LEU A 20 1.55 -6.31 -16.37
N LYS A 21 0.29 -6.45 -16.81
CA LYS A 21 -0.06 -7.07 -18.09
C LYS A 21 0.60 -6.40 -19.32
N PRO A 22 0.67 -5.05 -19.44
CA PRO A 22 1.36 -4.39 -20.55
C PRO A 22 2.86 -4.70 -20.62
N LEU A 23 3.48 -5.07 -19.50
CA LEU A 23 4.89 -5.46 -19.43
C LEU A 23 5.13 -6.93 -19.76
N GLY A 24 4.08 -7.67 -20.13
CA GLY A 24 4.15 -9.08 -20.50
C GLY A 24 4.09 -10.05 -19.33
N TYR A 25 3.68 -9.60 -18.14
CA TYR A 25 3.46 -10.47 -16.98
C TYR A 25 2.00 -10.94 -16.89
N ASN A 26 1.82 -12.23 -16.65
CA ASN A 26 0.54 -12.83 -16.29
C ASN A 26 0.50 -13.08 -14.77
N VAL A 27 -0.26 -12.28 -14.04
CA VAL A 27 -0.39 -12.42 -12.59
C VAL A 27 -1.36 -13.56 -12.27
N VAL A 28 -0.87 -14.59 -11.57
CA VAL A 28 -1.64 -15.77 -11.19
C VAL A 28 -1.66 -15.94 -9.68
N THR A 29 -2.77 -16.43 -9.14
CA THR A 29 -2.87 -16.75 -7.71
C THR A 29 -2.47 -18.19 -7.45
N THR A 30 -1.84 -18.45 -6.31
CA THR A 30 -1.70 -19.80 -5.77
C THR A 30 -2.48 -19.94 -4.47
N SER A 31 -3.15 -21.09 -4.30
CA SER A 31 -3.78 -21.49 -3.04
C SER A 31 -2.85 -22.34 -2.17
N LEU A 32 -1.64 -22.65 -2.64
CA LEU A 32 -0.65 -23.47 -1.93
C LEU A 32 -0.06 -22.76 -0.71
N PHE A 33 -0.39 -21.49 -0.51
CA PHE A 33 0.19 -20.67 0.53
C PHE A 33 -0.84 -20.28 1.60
N ASP A 34 -0.55 -20.65 2.84
CA ASP A 34 -1.23 -20.09 4.00
C ASP A 34 -0.59 -18.74 4.36
N THR A 35 -1.13 -17.66 3.79
CA THR A 35 -0.67 -16.28 4.07
C THR A 35 -0.75 -15.85 5.53
N ASP A 36 -1.47 -16.59 6.36
CA ASP A 36 -1.75 -16.18 7.74
C ASP A 36 -0.63 -16.63 8.70
N THR A 37 0.33 -17.42 8.21
CA THR A 37 1.52 -17.86 8.98
C THR A 37 2.57 -16.76 9.19
N LEU A 38 2.52 -15.67 8.42
CA LEU A 38 3.48 -14.55 8.47
C LEU A 38 2.92 -13.27 9.13
N GLY A 39 1.76 -13.37 9.77
CA GLY A 39 1.13 -12.26 10.50
C GLY A 39 -0.27 -11.94 9.98
N MET A 40 -1.22 -11.88 10.91
CA MET A 40 -2.61 -11.49 10.62
C MET A 40 -2.79 -9.96 10.76
N PHE A 41 -3.80 -9.43 10.06
CA PHE A 41 -4.33 -8.08 10.31
C PHE A 41 -5.13 -7.99 11.64
N THR A 42 -5.33 -9.12 12.32
CA THR A 42 -5.88 -9.22 13.68
C THR A 42 -4.71 -9.26 14.67
N ASN A 43 -4.84 -8.62 15.84
CA ASN A 43 -3.82 -8.52 16.90
C ASN A 43 -3.39 -9.88 17.53
N GLU A 44 -3.47 -10.99 16.80
CA GLU A 44 -3.28 -12.36 17.26
C GLU A 44 -1.83 -12.86 17.05
N VAL A 45 -1.03 -12.20 16.18
CA VAL A 45 0.39 -12.53 15.94
C VAL A 45 1.22 -11.25 15.87
N GLN A 46 2.28 -11.15 16.68
CA GLN A 46 3.22 -10.01 16.67
C GLN A 46 3.94 -9.94 15.31
N ARG A 47 4.04 -8.74 14.71
CA ARG A 47 4.79 -8.55 13.46
C ARG A 47 6.28 -8.62 13.74
N ASP A 48 6.92 -9.73 13.35
CA ASP A 48 8.36 -9.94 13.56
C ASP A 48 9.25 -9.19 12.55
N CYS A 49 8.67 -8.61 11.49
CA CYS A 49 9.44 -7.88 10.46
C CYS A 49 8.66 -6.71 9.81
N SER A 50 9.37 -5.85 9.07
CA SER A 50 8.76 -4.72 8.35
C SER A 50 7.84 -5.18 7.21
N ALA A 51 6.86 -4.35 6.82
CA ALA A 51 5.96 -4.65 5.70
C ALA A 51 6.72 -4.99 4.40
N GLN A 52 7.83 -4.30 4.14
CA GLN A 52 8.68 -4.56 2.98
C GLN A 52 9.34 -5.95 3.05
N THR A 53 9.81 -6.35 4.24
CA THR A 53 10.43 -7.67 4.47
C THR A 53 9.39 -8.78 4.31
N ALA A 54 8.21 -8.61 4.90
CA ALA A 54 7.12 -9.56 4.75
C ALA A 54 6.66 -9.70 3.29
N ALA A 55 6.59 -8.60 2.53
CA ALA A 55 6.30 -8.64 1.10
C ALA A 55 7.38 -9.41 0.32
N LEU A 56 8.66 -9.25 0.64
CA LEU A 56 9.73 -10.03 0.01
C LEU A 56 9.61 -11.53 0.31
N ILE A 57 9.45 -11.90 1.58
CA ILE A 57 9.31 -13.29 2.01
C ILE A 57 8.13 -13.95 1.27
N LYS A 58 6.99 -13.27 1.19
CA LYS A 58 5.81 -13.74 0.44
C LYS A 58 6.10 -13.93 -1.05
N ALA A 59 6.86 -13.02 -1.66
CA ALA A 59 7.24 -13.13 -3.06
C ALA A 59 8.19 -14.33 -3.31
N GLN A 60 9.19 -14.51 -2.45
CA GLN A 60 10.14 -15.63 -2.52
C GLN A 60 9.42 -16.98 -2.33
N GLN A 61 8.57 -17.10 -1.31
CA GLN A 61 7.78 -18.30 -1.04
C GLN A 61 6.82 -18.63 -2.19
N ALA A 62 6.24 -17.62 -2.85
CA ALA A 62 5.43 -17.84 -4.04
C ALA A 62 6.22 -18.53 -5.16
N CYS A 63 7.48 -18.13 -5.39
CA CYS A 63 8.38 -18.81 -6.33
C CYS A 63 8.73 -20.23 -5.86
N GLU A 64 9.10 -20.41 -4.59
CA GLU A 64 9.50 -21.71 -4.04
C GLU A 64 8.39 -22.76 -4.14
N LEU A 65 7.16 -22.40 -3.76
CA LEU A 65 6.03 -23.32 -3.72
C LEU A 65 5.49 -23.69 -5.09
N THR A 66 5.65 -22.80 -6.08
CA THR A 66 5.11 -23.03 -7.43
C THR A 66 6.16 -23.45 -8.44
N GLY A 67 7.44 -23.28 -8.12
CA GLY A 67 8.55 -23.45 -9.06
C GLY A 67 8.64 -22.36 -10.13
N GLU A 68 7.77 -21.35 -10.09
CA GLU A 68 7.77 -20.25 -11.06
C GLU A 68 8.93 -19.28 -10.78
N GLN A 69 9.41 -18.62 -11.84
CA GLN A 69 10.56 -17.70 -11.75
C GLN A 69 10.23 -16.43 -10.96
N CYS A 70 9.04 -15.86 -11.20
CA CYS A 70 8.66 -14.56 -10.65
C CYS A 70 7.57 -14.68 -9.59
N GLY A 71 7.82 -14.03 -8.47
CA GLY A 71 6.95 -14.03 -7.30
C GLY A 71 6.51 -12.62 -6.97
N LEU A 72 5.30 -12.52 -6.43
CA LEU A 72 4.69 -11.28 -5.96
C LEU A 72 4.27 -11.45 -4.51
N GLY A 73 4.65 -10.47 -3.69
CA GLY A 73 4.18 -10.34 -2.32
C GLY A 73 3.64 -8.94 -2.09
N SER A 74 2.65 -8.82 -1.22
CA SER A 74 2.02 -7.52 -0.95
C SER A 74 1.69 -7.40 0.52
N GLU A 75 1.99 -6.23 1.08
CA GLU A 75 1.67 -5.89 2.46
C GLU A 75 1.10 -4.50 2.59
N GLY A 76 0.28 -4.32 3.62
CA GLY A 76 -0.30 -3.03 3.94
C GLY A 76 -0.24 -2.74 5.43
N SER A 77 -0.06 -1.48 5.77
CA SER A 77 -0.12 -0.98 7.14
C SER A 77 -1.03 0.23 7.22
N PHE A 78 -1.77 0.29 8.32
CA PHE A 78 -2.60 1.43 8.66
C PHE A 78 -1.98 2.17 9.84
N GLY A 79 -2.03 3.50 9.80
CA GLY A 79 -1.39 4.38 10.76
C GLY A 79 -0.08 4.95 10.20
N GLY A 80 0.44 5.97 10.87
CA GLY A 80 1.51 6.79 10.31
C GLY A 80 0.96 7.85 9.34
N GLY A 81 1.77 8.26 8.37
CA GLY A 81 1.44 9.34 7.44
C GLY A 81 1.78 10.75 7.96
N PRO A 82 1.65 11.78 7.09
CA PRO A 82 2.06 13.15 7.40
C PRO A 82 1.23 13.85 8.48
N TYR A 83 0.07 13.28 8.86
CA TYR A 83 -0.86 13.89 9.82
C TYR A 83 -1.30 12.90 10.92
N PRO A 84 -0.39 12.45 11.80
CA PRO A 84 -0.72 11.51 12.87
C PRO A 84 -1.84 12.03 13.78
N GLY A 85 -2.82 11.19 14.09
CA GLY A 85 -3.95 11.54 14.97
C GLY A 85 -5.06 12.36 14.31
N LEU A 86 -4.83 12.92 13.12
CA LEU A 86 -5.82 13.69 12.38
C LEU A 86 -6.56 12.86 11.33
N MET A 87 -5.86 11.92 10.69
CA MET A 87 -6.43 10.99 9.71
C MET A 87 -5.72 9.65 9.80
N ASN A 88 -6.45 8.57 9.48
CA ASN A 88 -5.79 7.29 9.22
C ASN A 88 -5.09 7.38 7.86
N TRP A 89 -3.96 6.70 7.75
CA TRP A 89 -3.16 6.63 6.54
C TRP A 89 -2.95 5.15 6.20
N ASP A 90 -3.20 4.80 4.95
CA ASP A 90 -2.95 3.48 4.38
C ASP A 90 -1.62 3.55 3.61
N GLU A 91 -0.72 2.61 3.88
CA GLU A 91 0.51 2.41 3.11
C GLU A 91 0.53 0.98 2.58
N GLU A 92 0.73 0.84 1.27
CA GLU A 92 0.83 -0.46 0.60
C GLU A 92 2.18 -0.59 -0.09
N VAL A 93 2.75 -1.79 0.01
CA VAL A 93 3.96 -2.21 -0.68
C VAL A 93 3.69 -3.49 -1.45
N ILE A 94 4.18 -3.54 -2.69
CA ILE A 94 4.16 -4.74 -3.53
C ILE A 94 5.57 -5.05 -3.97
N CYS A 95 6.07 -6.23 -3.59
CA CYS A 95 7.36 -6.75 -4.01
C CYS A 95 7.18 -7.67 -5.23
N PHE A 96 7.94 -7.41 -6.28
CA PHE A 96 8.23 -8.34 -7.37
C PHE A 96 9.62 -8.94 -7.14
N TYR A 97 9.70 -10.25 -7.07
CA TYR A 97 10.95 -11.00 -6.92
C TYR A 97 11.20 -11.84 -8.17
N ASP A 98 12.41 -11.76 -8.72
CA ASP A 98 12.89 -12.62 -9.81
C ASP A 98 13.96 -13.56 -9.28
N LYS A 99 13.62 -14.85 -9.20
CA LYS A 99 14.51 -15.91 -8.69
C LYS A 99 15.77 -16.10 -9.54
N HIS A 100 15.73 -15.79 -10.84
CA HIS A 100 16.90 -16.00 -11.71
C HIS A 100 18.00 -14.97 -11.44
N THR A 101 17.59 -13.73 -11.17
CA THR A 101 18.52 -12.62 -10.92
C THR A 101 18.73 -12.33 -9.45
N ASP A 102 17.93 -12.96 -8.57
CA ASP A 102 17.84 -12.69 -7.13
C ASP A 102 17.55 -11.21 -6.82
N ILE A 103 16.77 -10.55 -7.70
CA ILE A 103 16.42 -9.14 -7.59
C ILE A 103 15.00 -9.00 -7.04
N ALA A 104 14.85 -8.09 -6.08
CA ALA A 104 13.56 -7.63 -5.56
C ALA A 104 13.31 -6.16 -5.92
N ILE A 105 12.13 -5.88 -6.49
CA ILE A 105 11.69 -4.53 -6.87
C ILE A 105 10.37 -4.24 -6.17
N TYR A 106 10.29 -3.07 -5.55
CA TYR A 106 9.15 -2.68 -4.72
C TYR A 106 8.40 -1.52 -5.34
N GLY A 107 7.08 -1.65 -5.49
CA GLY A 107 6.17 -0.54 -5.72
C GLY A 107 5.52 -0.11 -4.42
N HIS A 108 5.33 1.19 -4.26
CA HIS A 108 4.75 1.79 -3.05
C HIS A 108 3.64 2.76 -3.39
N ALA A 109 2.62 2.82 -2.53
CA ALA A 109 1.68 3.92 -2.49
C ALA A 109 1.20 4.13 -1.07
N GLY A 110 0.80 5.36 -0.76
CA GLY A 110 0.12 5.67 0.48
C GLY A 110 -0.89 6.78 0.30
N GLY A 111 -1.92 6.78 1.13
CA GLY A 111 -3.00 7.75 1.03
C GLY A 111 -3.90 7.80 2.25
N PRO A 112 -4.77 8.82 2.34
CA PRO A 112 -5.70 8.97 3.44
C PRO A 112 -6.73 7.83 3.44
N PHE A 113 -7.04 7.32 4.63
CA PHE A 113 -8.08 6.33 4.86
C PHE A 113 -9.16 6.92 5.79
N SER A 114 -10.39 6.97 5.31
CA SER A 114 -11.47 7.70 5.98
C SER A 114 -12.35 6.87 6.92
N PRO A 115 -12.66 5.58 6.65
CA PRO A 115 -13.44 4.77 7.57
C PRO A 115 -12.78 4.66 8.94
N SER A 116 -13.59 4.77 9.99
CA SER A 116 -13.14 4.76 11.38
C SER A 116 -14.02 3.84 12.21
N SER A 117 -13.50 3.39 13.35
CA SER A 117 -14.24 2.54 14.27
C SER A 117 -15.33 3.32 15.02
N LEU A 118 -16.38 2.60 15.43
CA LEU A 118 -17.47 3.08 16.28
C LEU A 118 -17.61 2.15 17.49
N THR A 119 -17.38 2.67 18.69
CA THR A 119 -17.61 1.93 19.94
C THR A 119 -19.10 1.78 20.20
N ILE A 120 -19.53 0.58 20.58
CA ILE A 120 -20.92 0.29 20.97
C ILE A 120 -21.05 0.48 22.48
N ASN A 121 -22.04 1.26 22.87
CA ASN A 121 -22.46 1.50 24.25
C ASN A 121 -24.01 1.56 24.34
N SER A 122 -24.55 1.86 25.52
CA SER A 122 -26.00 1.93 25.76
C SER A 122 -26.75 2.98 24.93
N GLU A 123 -26.06 3.97 24.37
CA GLU A 123 -26.64 5.04 23.56
C GLU A 123 -26.52 4.77 22.05
N THR A 124 -25.81 3.71 21.66
CA THR A 124 -25.59 3.37 20.26
C THR A 124 -26.87 2.81 19.64
N ASN A 125 -27.29 3.39 18.51
CA ASN A 125 -28.50 3.02 17.79
C ASN A 125 -28.22 2.90 16.28
N VAL A 126 -29.27 2.63 15.50
CA VAL A 126 -29.12 2.43 14.06
C VAL A 126 -28.75 3.75 13.36
N GLU A 127 -29.23 4.88 13.86
CA GLU A 127 -28.93 6.20 13.33
C GLU A 127 -27.44 6.56 13.48
N SER A 128 -26.80 6.21 14.60
CA SER A 128 -25.36 6.43 14.77
C SER A 128 -24.53 5.56 13.82
N ILE A 129 -24.95 4.31 13.59
CA ILE A 129 -24.31 3.41 12.60
C ILE A 129 -24.48 3.96 11.17
N ILE A 130 -25.68 4.44 10.82
CA ILE A 130 -25.95 5.09 9.53
C ILE A 130 -25.00 6.27 9.33
N ALA A 131 -24.93 7.18 10.30
CA ALA A 131 -24.09 8.37 10.23
C ALA A 131 -22.60 8.04 10.06
N ALA A 132 -22.12 7.01 10.77
CA ALA A 132 -20.72 6.60 10.70
C ALA A 132 -20.37 5.83 9.42
N CYS A 133 -21.26 4.95 8.95
CA CYS A 133 -20.89 3.89 8.00
C CYS A 133 -21.47 4.08 6.58
N GLN A 134 -22.68 4.64 6.44
CA GLN A 134 -23.45 4.58 5.17
C GLN A 134 -22.73 5.27 4.00
N ARG A 135 -21.94 6.32 4.27
CA ARG A 135 -21.20 7.04 3.23
C ARG A 135 -20.13 6.18 2.55
N PHE A 136 -19.70 5.09 3.18
CA PHE A 136 -18.62 4.22 2.69
C PHE A 136 -19.18 2.98 1.98
N LYS A 137 -19.77 3.19 0.79
CA LYS A 137 -20.49 2.13 0.05
C LYS A 137 -19.66 0.91 -0.35
N GLU A 138 -18.34 1.09 -0.53
CA GLU A 138 -17.41 0.02 -0.91
C GLU A 138 -16.62 -0.53 0.30
N GLN A 139 -17.08 -0.22 1.52
CA GLN A 139 -16.46 -0.68 2.76
C GLN A 139 -17.40 -1.66 3.46
N ASN A 140 -16.90 -2.85 3.73
CA ASN A 140 -17.53 -3.79 4.65
C ASN A 140 -16.98 -3.58 6.06
N TRP A 141 -17.71 -4.10 7.04
CA TRP A 141 -17.46 -3.85 8.45
C TRP A 141 -17.27 -5.16 9.20
N ILE A 142 -16.60 -5.03 10.34
CA ILE A 142 -16.49 -6.07 11.35
C ILE A 142 -17.29 -5.58 12.55
N LEU A 143 -18.21 -6.42 13.03
CA LEU A 143 -18.88 -6.24 14.30
C LEU A 143 -18.27 -7.21 15.31
N ASP A 144 -17.66 -6.66 16.35
CA ASP A 144 -17.30 -7.39 17.56
C ASP A 144 -18.32 -7.03 18.64
N ASP A 145 -19.17 -7.97 19.03
CA ASP A 145 -20.16 -7.79 20.10
C ASP A 145 -19.66 -8.27 21.46
N THR A 146 -18.34 -8.45 21.62
CA THR A 146 -17.62 -9.04 22.76
C THR A 146 -17.78 -10.56 22.95
N GLN A 147 -18.71 -11.18 22.23
CA GLN A 147 -18.93 -12.64 22.26
C GLN A 147 -18.50 -13.30 20.95
N THR A 148 -18.73 -12.62 19.83
CA THR A 148 -18.51 -13.13 18.48
C THR A 148 -18.01 -12.01 17.58
N LEU A 149 -17.06 -12.38 16.71
CA LEU A 149 -16.48 -11.49 15.70
C LEU A 149 -17.08 -11.78 14.32
N TYR A 150 -18.01 -10.93 13.89
CA TYR A 150 -18.66 -11.03 12.58
C TYR A 150 -17.90 -10.17 11.58
N LYS A 151 -17.31 -10.80 10.56
CA LYS A 151 -16.44 -10.11 9.59
C LYS A 151 -17.07 -10.00 8.21
N GLY A 152 -16.67 -9.00 7.42
CA GLY A 152 -17.07 -8.86 6.02
C GLY A 152 -18.53 -8.46 5.81
N LEU A 153 -19.15 -7.79 6.78
CA LEU A 153 -20.55 -7.34 6.70
C LEU A 153 -20.68 -6.16 5.73
N SER A 154 -21.56 -6.24 4.74
CA SER A 154 -21.97 -5.02 4.02
C SER A 154 -22.64 -4.05 5.00
N PHE A 155 -22.82 -2.79 4.61
CA PHE A 155 -23.54 -1.83 5.44
C PHE A 155 -24.94 -2.33 5.84
N GLU A 156 -25.70 -2.89 4.89
CA GLU A 156 -27.03 -3.45 5.13
C GLU A 156 -26.98 -4.65 6.05
N GLY A 157 -25.99 -5.54 5.85
CA GLY A 157 -25.76 -6.70 6.71
C GLY A 157 -25.40 -6.32 8.14
N LEU A 158 -24.58 -5.27 8.32
CA LEU A 158 -24.23 -4.71 9.62
C LEU A 158 -25.48 -4.19 10.34
N VAL A 159 -26.30 -3.38 9.67
CA VAL A 159 -27.52 -2.82 10.27
C VAL A 159 -28.52 -3.92 10.63
N ALA A 160 -28.71 -4.91 9.76
CA ALA A 160 -29.61 -6.04 10.03
C ALA A 160 -29.14 -6.84 11.25
N LEU A 161 -27.85 -7.19 11.30
CA LEU A 161 -27.27 -7.96 12.39
C LEU A 161 -27.30 -7.19 13.72
N PHE A 162 -27.01 -5.89 13.69
CA PHE A 162 -27.08 -5.05 14.89
C PHE A 162 -28.50 -5.01 15.47
N LYS A 163 -29.53 -4.92 14.62
CA LYS A 163 -30.94 -4.98 15.06
C LYS A 163 -31.32 -6.33 15.65
N GLU A 164 -30.83 -7.42 15.06
CA GLU A 164 -31.10 -8.78 15.55
C GLU A 164 -30.45 -9.03 16.92
N LYS A 165 -29.17 -8.69 17.06
CA LYS A 165 -28.38 -8.98 18.27
C LYS A 165 -28.57 -7.97 19.38
N ALA A 166 -28.93 -6.73 19.04
CA ALA A 166 -29.04 -5.60 19.96
C ALA A 166 -27.89 -5.53 20.99
N PRO A 167 -26.61 -5.55 20.53
CA PRO A 167 -25.47 -5.61 21.44
C PRO A 167 -25.39 -4.32 22.27
N LYS A 168 -25.06 -4.47 23.56
CA LYS A 168 -24.93 -3.33 24.50
C LYS A 168 -23.49 -2.82 24.65
N ALA A 169 -22.53 -3.61 24.19
CA ALA A 169 -21.10 -3.32 24.23
C ALA A 169 -20.43 -3.96 23.01
N GLY A 170 -19.27 -3.46 22.63
CA GLY A 170 -18.53 -3.95 21.48
C GLY A 170 -17.93 -2.83 20.63
N ILE A 171 -17.51 -3.17 19.43
CA ILE A 171 -16.95 -2.21 18.49
C ILE A 171 -17.29 -2.62 17.05
N ILE A 172 -17.63 -1.61 16.25
CA ILE A 172 -17.72 -1.72 14.79
C ILE A 172 -16.43 -1.16 14.23
N THR A 173 -15.73 -1.94 13.40
CA THR A 173 -14.48 -1.52 12.78
C THR A 173 -14.54 -1.72 11.26
N PRO A 174 -13.85 -0.90 10.45
CA PRO A 174 -13.75 -1.15 9.03
C PRO A 174 -13.02 -2.48 8.79
N ASP A 175 -13.57 -3.31 7.90
CA ASP A 175 -12.89 -4.52 7.46
C ASP A 175 -11.77 -4.18 6.49
N LEU A 176 -10.53 -4.21 6.98
CA LEU A 176 -9.38 -3.76 6.21
C LEU A 176 -8.90 -4.78 5.18
N ARG A 177 -9.48 -5.99 5.11
CA ARG A 177 -9.06 -6.99 4.11
C ARG A 177 -9.36 -6.45 2.71
N ALA A 178 -8.41 -6.56 1.78
CA ALA A 178 -8.47 -5.88 0.49
C ALA A 178 -9.81 -6.06 -0.25
N MET A 179 -10.38 -7.27 -0.28
CA MET A 179 -11.67 -7.54 -0.93
C MET A 179 -12.90 -6.82 -0.32
N TYR A 180 -12.75 -6.19 0.83
CA TYR A 180 -13.79 -5.54 1.62
C TYR A 180 -13.59 -4.04 1.81
N SER A 181 -12.52 -3.46 1.25
CA SER A 181 -12.18 -2.05 1.44
C SER A 181 -11.82 -1.38 0.11
N GLY A 182 -12.78 -0.69 -0.50
CA GLY A 182 -12.59 0.02 -1.78
C GLY A 182 -11.47 1.07 -1.74
N GLN A 183 -11.36 1.85 -0.67
CA GLN A 183 -10.28 2.85 -0.51
C GLN A 183 -8.90 2.17 -0.52
N ARG A 184 -8.74 1.09 0.25
CA ARG A 184 -7.51 0.29 0.27
C ARG A 184 -7.19 -0.29 -1.11
N GLN A 185 -8.20 -0.81 -1.82
CA GLN A 185 -8.00 -1.32 -3.18
C GLN A 185 -7.44 -0.27 -4.14
N ALA A 186 -7.86 0.99 -4.00
CA ALA A 186 -7.31 2.09 -4.80
C ALA A 186 -5.82 2.31 -4.51
N ILE A 187 -5.40 2.29 -3.24
CA ILE A 187 -3.97 2.40 -2.87
C ILE A 187 -3.15 1.22 -3.38
N ILE A 188 -3.69 -0.02 -3.30
CA ILE A 188 -3.03 -1.21 -3.88
C ILE A 188 -2.80 -1.05 -5.39
N ARG A 189 -3.77 -0.47 -6.13
CA ARG A 189 -3.62 -0.21 -7.57
C ARG A 189 -2.50 0.79 -7.84
N LEU A 190 -2.43 1.88 -7.08
CA LEU A 190 -1.35 2.87 -7.19
C LEU A 190 0.02 2.24 -6.90
N ALA A 191 0.12 1.36 -5.90
CA ALA A 191 1.36 0.63 -5.61
C ALA A 191 1.75 -0.30 -6.77
N ALA A 192 0.76 -0.91 -7.44
CA ALA A 192 0.98 -1.75 -8.61
C ALA A 192 1.43 -0.94 -9.84
N GLU A 193 0.90 0.26 -10.02
CA GLU A 193 1.32 1.21 -11.05
C GLU A 193 2.75 1.69 -10.80
N ASP A 194 3.12 2.01 -9.56
CA ASP A 194 4.51 2.34 -9.19
C ASP A 194 5.46 1.17 -9.47
N LEU A 195 5.05 -0.05 -9.12
CA LEU A 195 5.80 -1.27 -9.43
C LEU A 195 6.00 -1.44 -10.94
N ALA A 196 4.94 -1.28 -11.74
CA ALA A 196 5.00 -1.38 -13.19
C ALA A 196 5.97 -0.34 -13.79
N ARG A 197 5.88 0.91 -13.35
CA ARG A 197 6.79 2.00 -13.76
C ARG A 197 8.26 1.64 -13.46
N ARG A 198 8.54 1.08 -12.27
CA ARG A 198 9.90 0.65 -11.89
C ARG A 198 10.40 -0.53 -12.71
N LEU A 199 9.55 -1.52 -12.98
CA LEU A 199 9.89 -2.68 -13.81
C LEU A 199 10.18 -2.28 -15.27
N ALA A 200 9.46 -1.27 -15.78
CA ALA A 200 9.66 -0.72 -17.12
C ALA A 200 10.91 0.15 -17.23
N SER A 201 11.32 0.82 -16.16
CA SER A 201 12.48 1.72 -16.17
C SER A 201 13.80 0.94 -16.15
N LYS A 202 14.46 0.87 -17.31
CA LYS A 202 15.71 0.11 -17.50
C LYS A 202 16.94 1.00 -17.41
N CYS A 203 18.01 0.44 -16.85
CA CYS A 203 19.32 1.09 -16.85
C CYS A 203 19.84 1.19 -18.30
N PRO A 204 20.32 2.36 -18.75
CA PRO A 204 20.83 2.49 -20.12
C PRO A 204 22.12 1.70 -20.35
N GLN A 205 22.87 1.36 -19.30
CA GLN A 205 24.13 0.60 -19.44
C GLN A 205 23.93 -0.91 -19.41
N CYS A 206 23.19 -1.45 -18.43
CA CYS A 206 23.05 -2.90 -18.25
C CYS A 206 21.64 -3.45 -18.53
N GLN A 207 20.67 -2.58 -18.85
CA GLN A 207 19.27 -2.94 -19.11
C GLN A 207 18.52 -3.58 -17.92
N CYS A 208 19.12 -3.67 -16.74
CA CYS A 208 18.41 -4.08 -15.52
C CYS A 208 17.28 -3.10 -15.18
N ALA A 209 16.19 -3.63 -14.65
CA ALA A 209 15.02 -2.86 -14.22
C ALA A 209 15.31 -2.00 -12.98
N ASN A 210 14.31 -1.22 -12.55
CA ASN A 210 14.36 -0.38 -11.35
C ASN A 210 15.39 0.77 -11.43
N PHE A 211 15.70 1.23 -12.65
CA PHE A 211 16.50 2.44 -12.83
C PHE A 211 15.62 3.68 -12.69
N VAL A 212 15.40 4.10 -11.46
CA VAL A 212 14.54 5.24 -11.09
C VAL A 212 15.26 6.17 -10.14
N ALA A 213 14.75 7.39 -9.97
CA ALA A 213 15.25 8.33 -8.98
C ALA A 213 15.16 7.72 -7.56
N LYS A 214 16.31 7.59 -6.91
CA LYS A 214 16.44 7.03 -5.54
C LYS A 214 17.00 8.03 -4.55
N GLN A 215 17.63 9.10 -5.04
CA GLN A 215 18.16 10.17 -4.21
C GLN A 215 17.67 11.52 -4.72
N LEU A 216 17.41 12.42 -3.78
CA LEU A 216 17.00 13.80 -4.05
C LEU A 216 18.07 14.73 -3.47
N THR A 217 18.59 15.63 -4.29
CA THR A 217 19.42 16.74 -3.82
C THR A 217 18.53 17.96 -3.70
N LYS A 218 18.40 18.51 -2.49
CA LYS A 218 17.70 19.78 -2.24
C LYS A 218 18.65 20.97 -2.38
N GLY A 219 18.13 22.18 -2.26
CA GLY A 219 18.94 23.41 -2.27
C GLY A 219 18.83 24.21 -3.56
N LEU A 220 17.68 24.15 -4.25
CA LEU A 220 17.39 25.05 -5.35
C LEU A 220 17.32 26.50 -4.81
N LEU A 221 17.98 27.45 -5.46
CA LEU A 221 18.14 28.81 -4.94
C LEU A 221 16.83 29.59 -5.07
N CYS A 222 16.41 30.25 -3.99
CA CYS A 222 15.20 31.08 -3.97
C CYS A 222 15.30 32.22 -4.99
N GLU A 223 14.23 32.44 -5.77
CA GLU A 223 14.17 33.52 -6.75
C GLU A 223 14.25 34.94 -6.14
N LEU A 224 13.92 35.11 -4.85
CA LEU A 224 13.98 36.41 -4.16
C LEU A 224 15.26 36.60 -3.35
N CYS A 225 15.55 35.69 -2.41
CA CYS A 225 16.66 35.86 -1.47
C CYS A 225 17.93 35.10 -1.86
N SER A 226 17.91 34.30 -2.93
CA SER A 226 19.04 33.46 -3.39
C SER A 226 19.56 32.44 -2.37
N MET A 227 18.88 32.24 -1.23
CA MET A 227 19.24 31.22 -0.25
C MET A 227 18.83 29.82 -0.73
N PRO A 228 19.57 28.76 -0.37
CA PRO A 228 19.23 27.38 -0.74
C PRO A 228 17.94 26.93 -0.03
N THR A 229 16.92 26.56 -0.80
CA THR A 229 15.62 26.13 -0.26
C THR A 229 15.55 24.63 -0.01
N GLN A 230 14.47 24.17 0.64
CA GLN A 230 14.15 22.74 0.73
C GLN A 230 13.63 22.13 -0.59
N GLN A 231 13.44 22.93 -1.64
CA GLN A 231 12.96 22.46 -2.93
C GLN A 231 14.05 21.63 -3.63
N VAL A 232 13.62 20.63 -4.39
CA VAL A 232 14.50 19.69 -5.09
C VAL A 232 15.29 20.44 -6.15
N LYS A 233 16.61 20.29 -6.13
CA LYS A 233 17.56 20.82 -7.11
C LYS A 233 17.86 19.82 -8.22
N SER A 234 17.98 18.54 -7.86
CA SER A 234 18.21 17.46 -8.81
C SER A 234 17.76 16.13 -8.22
N THR A 235 17.53 15.16 -9.11
CA THR A 235 17.29 13.77 -8.73
C THR A 235 18.44 12.91 -9.24
N THR A 236 18.77 11.84 -8.53
CA THR A 236 19.75 10.85 -9.00
C THR A 236 19.08 9.50 -9.13
N SER A 237 19.09 8.98 -10.35
CA SER A 237 18.69 7.60 -10.65
C SER A 237 19.90 6.69 -10.50
N LEU A 238 19.74 5.54 -9.83
CA LEU A 238 20.82 4.57 -9.61
C LEU A 238 20.40 3.17 -10.05
N CYS A 239 21.31 2.45 -10.70
CA CYS A 239 21.12 1.04 -11.04
C CYS A 239 21.60 0.15 -9.89
N ASP A 240 20.74 -0.78 -9.44
CA ASP A 240 21.07 -1.74 -8.37
C ASP A 240 22.07 -2.81 -8.81
N SER A 241 22.24 -3.02 -10.12
CA SER A 241 23.08 -4.08 -10.67
C SER A 241 24.50 -3.61 -11.03
N CYS A 242 24.64 -2.57 -11.87
CA CYS A 242 25.95 -2.11 -12.34
C CYS A 242 26.47 -0.84 -11.65
N GLY A 243 25.69 -0.23 -10.76
CA GLY A 243 26.06 1.01 -10.07
C GLY A 243 26.03 2.28 -10.93
N TYR A 244 25.66 2.18 -12.22
CA TYR A 244 25.46 3.36 -13.07
C TYR A 244 24.47 4.33 -12.42
N ASN A 245 24.80 5.62 -12.48
CA ASN A 245 23.92 6.69 -12.01
C ASN A 245 23.74 7.78 -13.06
N HIS A 246 22.59 8.43 -13.02
CA HIS A 246 22.27 9.58 -13.85
C HIS A 246 21.65 10.67 -12.98
N ILE A 247 22.23 11.87 -13.05
CA ILE A 247 21.74 13.05 -12.33
C ILE A 247 20.91 13.87 -13.31
N GLU A 248 19.66 14.12 -12.94
CA GLU A 248 18.75 14.99 -13.68
C GLU A 248 18.50 16.25 -12.85
N ALA A 249 18.90 17.40 -13.40
CA ALA A 249 18.62 18.70 -12.79
C ALA A 249 17.12 18.99 -12.83
N ASN A 250 16.63 19.71 -11.83
CA ASN A 250 15.26 20.23 -11.87
C ASN A 250 15.11 21.15 -13.09
N GLU A 251 14.02 20.98 -13.84
CA GLU A 251 13.66 21.87 -14.95
C GLU A 251 13.53 23.33 -14.48
N LYS A 252 13.10 23.53 -13.22
CA LYS A 252 13.13 24.84 -12.58
C LYS A 252 14.56 25.15 -12.12
N HIS A 253 15.11 26.25 -12.62
CA HIS A 253 16.43 26.74 -12.23
C HIS A 253 16.44 27.59 -10.95
N VAL A 254 15.27 28.07 -10.52
CA VAL A 254 15.06 28.81 -9.28
C VAL A 254 13.88 28.25 -8.50
N ALA A 255 13.96 28.37 -7.19
CA ALA A 255 12.92 27.96 -6.25
C ALA A 255 11.89 29.06 -6.06
N ASP A 256 10.61 28.67 -6.10
CA ASP A 256 9.48 29.56 -5.84
C ASP A 256 9.57 30.09 -4.40
N ALA A 257 9.58 31.42 -4.25
CA ALA A 257 9.76 32.04 -2.95
C ALA A 257 8.60 31.76 -1.98
N THR A 258 7.42 31.38 -2.48
CA THR A 258 6.25 30.99 -1.68
C THR A 258 6.55 29.81 -0.76
N TYR A 259 7.48 28.93 -1.15
CA TYR A 259 7.89 27.76 -0.37
C TYR A 259 9.31 27.89 0.18
N CYS A 260 9.90 29.09 0.17
CA CYS A 260 11.22 29.33 0.72
C CYS A 260 11.12 29.53 2.24
N GLN A 261 11.77 28.67 3.02
CA GLN A 261 11.79 28.73 4.49
C GLN A 261 12.46 30.00 5.07
N PHE A 262 13.06 30.84 4.22
CA PHE A 262 13.66 32.13 4.62
C PHE A 262 12.80 33.33 4.23
N CYS A 263 12.07 33.25 3.11
CA CYS A 263 11.17 34.33 2.66
C CYS A 263 9.76 34.16 3.25
N ASN A 264 9.34 32.93 3.46
CA ASN A 264 8.06 32.52 4.01
C ASN A 264 8.28 31.40 5.07
N PRO A 265 8.82 31.76 6.25
CA PRO A 265 9.13 30.82 7.32
C PRO A 265 7.88 30.20 7.97
#